data_AF-A0A3B9J9C7-F1
#
_entry.id   AF-A0A3B9J9C7-F1
#
_cell.length_a   1.000
_cell.length_b   1.000
_cell.length_c   1.000
_cell.angle_alpha   90.00
_cell.angle_beta   90.00
_cell.angle_gamma   90.00
#
_symmetry.space_group_name_H-M   'P 1'
#
loop_
_entity.id
_entity.type
_entity.pdbx_description
1 polymer ?
#
loop_
_entity_poly.entity_id
_entity_poly.type
_entity_poly.pdbx_seq_one_letter_code
_entity_poly.pdbx_strand_id
1 'polypeptide(L)'
;MSRELATIRTDLDIQLDLEQARPTNFDPVIVENFFRELEFRSLIPRVAGIAGKAATPTSRPGSAKPGGQMSFFETTPAYQSAPPPSTDTETRIIDSAEKLSALAAELEKAEAIAFDTETTSTEEMRAEIVGISLAVEAGIGYYIPVGHSSGGNLSLDAVLAALKSPLTNPNIPKIGHNIKYDALVLTRFGLPVAPLAFDTMLAEWLLDPGSRNLGLKNLSLARLGIEMTHIEDLIGKGKNQLSMADVPVENAAPYAAADADMTLRLKSLLEEELQQGGLMDVFRQVEMPLVPVLAQMEMNGIRLDLDFFHAFAKELNERITNIEKRIYEAVGTLFNINSTQQLSKILFERLRLTPPGNFRKTASGHYSTSADVLEELRGQ
;
A
#
# COMPACT_ATOMS: atom_id res chain seq x y z
N MET A 1 -13.70 -25.87 -52.70
CA MET A 1 -12.59 -25.55 -51.78
C MET A 1 -13.03 -24.77 -50.53
N SER A 2 -13.55 -23.53 -50.60
CA SER A 2 -13.92 -22.78 -49.36
C SER A 2 -14.98 -23.46 -48.48
N ARG A 3 -15.99 -24.13 -49.07
CA ARG A 3 -17.03 -24.84 -48.32
C ARG A 3 -16.52 -26.13 -47.66
N GLU A 4 -15.57 -26.80 -48.29
CA GLU A 4 -14.98 -28.05 -47.81
C GLU A 4 -14.08 -27.80 -46.59
N LEU A 5 -13.29 -26.73 -46.62
CA LEU A 5 -12.46 -26.29 -45.49
C LEU A 5 -13.27 -25.76 -44.29
N ALA A 6 -14.49 -25.30 -44.51
CA ALA A 6 -15.38 -24.79 -43.46
C ALA A 6 -16.44 -25.81 -42.99
N THR A 7 -16.41 -27.04 -43.51
CA THR A 7 -17.37 -28.07 -43.12
C THR A 7 -16.94 -28.70 -41.80
N ILE A 8 -17.78 -28.57 -40.76
CA ILE A 8 -17.55 -29.21 -39.45
C ILE A 8 -17.67 -30.72 -39.63
N ARG A 9 -16.55 -31.43 -39.44
CA ARG A 9 -16.49 -32.90 -39.37
C ARG A 9 -17.18 -33.37 -38.09
N THR A 10 -18.34 -34.02 -38.22
CA THR A 10 -19.11 -34.59 -37.09
C THR A 10 -18.90 -36.10 -36.94
N ASP A 11 -18.03 -36.68 -37.77
CA ASP A 11 -17.70 -38.11 -37.89
C ASP A 11 -16.29 -38.41 -37.36
N LEU A 12 -15.81 -37.61 -36.40
CA LEU A 12 -14.52 -37.84 -35.78
C LEU A 12 -14.63 -39.01 -34.80
N ASP A 13 -13.66 -39.93 -34.86
CA ASP A 13 -13.53 -41.05 -33.93
C ASP A 13 -12.97 -40.58 -32.58
N ILE A 14 -13.74 -39.73 -31.91
CA ILE A 14 -13.43 -39.16 -30.60
C ILE A 14 -14.62 -39.43 -29.69
N GLN A 15 -14.38 -40.16 -28.62
CA GLN A 15 -15.36 -40.26 -27.54
C GLN A 15 -15.26 -39.01 -26.67
N LEU A 16 -16.30 -38.17 -26.74
CA LEU A 16 -16.40 -36.99 -25.89
C LEU A 16 -17.02 -37.38 -24.54
N ASP A 17 -16.22 -37.37 -23.48
CA ASP A 17 -16.71 -37.51 -22.11
C ASP A 17 -17.19 -36.14 -21.58
N LEU A 18 -18.51 -35.96 -21.58
CA LEU A 18 -19.15 -34.72 -21.12
C LEU A 18 -19.01 -34.53 -19.59
N GLU A 19 -18.84 -35.60 -18.83
CA GLU A 19 -18.64 -35.51 -17.38
C GLU A 19 -17.23 -35.02 -17.07
N GLN A 20 -16.22 -35.51 -17.81
CA GLN A 20 -14.86 -35.01 -17.69
C GLN A 20 -14.74 -33.53 -18.10
N ALA A 21 -15.51 -33.09 -19.09
CA ALA A 21 -15.52 -31.72 -19.60
C ALA A 21 -16.25 -30.71 -18.70
N ARG A 22 -16.71 -31.12 -17.51
CA ARG A 22 -17.36 -30.20 -16.57
C ARG A 22 -16.37 -29.13 -16.09
N PRO A 23 -16.76 -27.84 -16.04
CA PRO A 23 -15.89 -26.75 -15.62
C PRO A 23 -15.49 -26.80 -14.14
N THR A 24 -16.10 -27.70 -13.36
CA THR A 24 -15.80 -27.94 -11.94
C THR A 24 -14.84 -29.12 -11.73
N ASN A 25 -14.42 -29.81 -12.79
CA ASN A 25 -13.56 -30.99 -12.70
C ASN A 25 -12.07 -30.61 -12.66
N PHE A 26 -11.67 -29.91 -11.61
CA PHE A 26 -10.27 -29.58 -11.33
C PHE A 26 -10.01 -29.65 -9.82
N ASP A 27 -8.75 -29.81 -9.45
CA ASP A 27 -8.33 -29.75 -8.05
C ASP A 27 -7.98 -28.29 -7.68
N PRO A 28 -8.73 -27.63 -6.80
CA PRO A 28 -8.48 -26.25 -6.41
C PRO A 28 -7.08 -26.04 -5.82
N VAL A 29 -6.55 -27.03 -5.09
CA VAL A 29 -5.24 -26.92 -4.44
C VAL A 29 -4.13 -26.90 -5.49
N ILE A 30 -4.25 -27.74 -6.52
CA ILE A 30 -3.28 -27.76 -7.64
C ILE A 30 -3.32 -26.44 -8.40
N VAL A 31 -4.52 -25.91 -8.68
CA VAL A 31 -4.67 -24.65 -9.41
C VAL A 31 -4.18 -23.45 -8.58
N GLU A 32 -4.48 -23.42 -7.29
CA GLU A 32 -4.00 -22.37 -6.38
C GLU A 32 -2.48 -22.37 -6.26
N ASN A 33 -1.85 -23.54 -6.10
CA ASN A 33 -0.39 -23.66 -6.08
C ASN A 33 0.24 -23.18 -7.39
N PHE A 34 -0.33 -23.58 -8.53
CA PHE A 34 0.12 -23.13 -9.84
C PHE A 34 -0.06 -21.61 -10.03
N PHE A 35 -1.13 -21.02 -9.52
CA PHE A 35 -1.33 -19.57 -9.55
C PHE A 35 -0.40 -18.83 -8.61
N ARG A 36 0.01 -19.42 -7.48
CA ARG A 36 1.04 -18.87 -6.60
C ARG A 36 2.40 -18.86 -7.30
N GLU A 37 2.75 -19.94 -8.00
CA GLU A 37 3.97 -20.05 -8.80
C GLU A 37 4.02 -19.03 -9.94
N LEU A 38 2.90 -18.84 -10.65
CA LEU A 38 2.79 -17.88 -11.76
C LEU A 38 2.43 -16.44 -11.32
N GLU A 39 2.37 -16.16 -10.03
CA GLU A 39 2.01 -14.86 -9.47
C GLU A 39 0.61 -14.33 -9.86
N PHE A 40 -0.34 -15.21 -10.21
CA PHE A 40 -1.71 -14.86 -10.57
C PHE A 40 -2.61 -14.60 -9.35
N ARG A 41 -2.14 -13.76 -8.42
CA ARG A 41 -2.77 -13.53 -7.11
C ARG A 41 -4.20 -13.01 -7.18
N SER A 42 -4.53 -12.19 -8.18
CA SER A 42 -5.90 -11.68 -8.37
C SER A 42 -6.91 -12.74 -8.79
N LEU A 43 -6.43 -13.92 -9.23
CA LEU A 43 -7.26 -15.04 -9.66
C LEU A 43 -7.43 -16.10 -8.58
N ILE A 44 -6.54 -16.15 -7.57
CA ILE A 44 -6.61 -17.10 -6.45
C ILE A 44 -7.98 -17.03 -5.74
N PRO A 45 -8.49 -15.85 -5.32
CA PRO A 45 -9.82 -15.76 -4.70
C PRO A 45 -10.96 -16.22 -5.61
N ARG A 46 -10.76 -16.22 -6.93
CA ARG A 46 -11.78 -16.64 -7.92
C ARG A 46 -11.86 -18.16 -8.06
N VAL A 47 -10.76 -18.88 -7.78
CA VAL A 47 -10.73 -20.35 -7.81
C VAL A 47 -11.72 -20.90 -6.79
N ALA A 48 -11.75 -20.33 -5.57
CA ALA A 48 -12.69 -20.69 -4.53
C ALA A 48 -14.17 -20.53 -4.97
N GLY A 49 -14.47 -19.47 -5.72
CA GLY A 49 -15.82 -19.20 -6.25
C GLY A 49 -16.27 -20.17 -7.34
N ILE A 50 -15.35 -20.73 -8.13
CA ILE A 50 -15.66 -21.74 -9.16
C ILE A 50 -15.84 -23.12 -8.52
N ALA A 51 -15.14 -23.42 -7.42
CA ALA A 51 -15.22 -24.68 -6.68
C ALA A 51 -16.50 -24.85 -5.82
N GLY A 52 -17.47 -23.94 -5.92
CA GLY A 52 -18.76 -24.05 -5.23
C GLY A 52 -18.74 -23.74 -3.73
N LYS A 53 -17.61 -23.29 -3.18
CA LYS A 53 -17.57 -22.63 -1.87
C LYS A 53 -17.97 -21.18 -2.06
N ALA A 54 -18.93 -20.68 -1.28
CA ALA A 54 -19.46 -19.33 -1.42
C ALA A 54 -18.32 -18.31 -1.41
N ALA A 55 -18.09 -17.67 -2.56
CA ALA A 55 -17.13 -16.59 -2.67
C ALA A 55 -17.69 -15.36 -1.93
N THR A 56 -16.94 -14.85 -0.96
CA THR A 56 -17.07 -13.45 -0.55
C THR A 56 -16.72 -12.56 -1.73
N PRO A 57 -17.57 -11.59 -2.11
CA PRO A 57 -17.33 -10.78 -3.30
C PRO A 57 -16.19 -9.79 -3.03
N THR A 58 -15.03 -10.01 -3.63
CA THR A 58 -14.00 -8.99 -3.80
C THR A 58 -14.35 -8.12 -5.02
N SER A 59 -14.85 -6.92 -4.77
CA SER A 59 -15.13 -5.93 -5.80
C SER A 59 -13.82 -5.30 -6.31
N ARG A 60 -13.65 -5.29 -7.64
CA ARG A 60 -12.61 -4.48 -8.32
C ARG A 60 -13.02 -3.00 -8.33
N PRO A 61 -12.07 -2.05 -8.33
CA PRO A 61 -12.35 -0.62 -8.28
C PRO A 61 -12.73 -0.06 -9.67
N GLY A 62 -13.75 0.79 -9.71
CA GLY A 62 -13.98 1.75 -10.81
C GLY A 62 -15.32 1.65 -11.55
N SER A 63 -16.31 2.41 -11.09
CA SER A 63 -17.15 3.34 -11.86
C SER A 63 -18.44 3.65 -11.08
N ALA A 64 -18.44 4.78 -10.40
CA ALA A 64 -19.63 5.29 -9.72
C ALA A 64 -20.60 5.91 -10.74
N LYS A 65 -21.87 5.49 -10.68
CA LYS A 65 -23.02 6.36 -10.98
C LYS A 65 -24.00 6.32 -9.81
N PRO A 66 -24.65 7.45 -9.47
CA PRO A 66 -25.40 7.60 -8.23
C PRO A 66 -26.88 7.26 -8.41
N GLY A 67 -27.48 6.66 -7.38
CA GLY A 67 -28.93 6.60 -7.23
C GLY A 67 -29.39 5.53 -6.25
N GLY A 68 -29.93 5.95 -5.09
CA GLY A 68 -30.72 5.05 -4.24
C GLY A 68 -30.63 5.32 -2.74
N GLN A 69 -31.43 6.29 -2.28
CA GLN A 69 -32.09 6.41 -0.97
C GLN A 69 -31.37 6.11 0.36
N MET A 70 -31.31 7.18 1.16
CA MET A 70 -30.94 7.27 2.57
C MET A 70 -31.75 6.33 3.46
N SER A 71 -31.06 5.57 4.33
CA SER A 71 -31.63 5.08 5.59
C SER A 71 -30.91 5.81 6.73
N PHE A 72 -31.72 6.45 7.57
CA PHE A 72 -31.36 7.51 8.53
C PHE A 72 -31.37 6.97 9.97
N PHE A 73 -30.69 5.85 10.22
CA PHE A 73 -30.47 5.34 11.58
C PHE A 73 -28.97 5.13 11.81
N GLU A 74 -28.43 5.89 12.75
CA GLU A 74 -27.10 5.70 13.32
C GLU A 74 -26.96 4.26 13.81
N THR A 75 -26.18 3.49 13.08
CA THR A 75 -25.48 2.33 13.62
C THR A 75 -24.01 2.73 13.57
N THR A 76 -23.41 2.86 14.75
CA THR A 76 -21.95 2.81 14.91
C THR A 76 -21.46 1.65 14.06
N PRO A 77 -20.45 1.82 13.18
CA PRO A 77 -19.93 0.70 12.39
C PRO A 77 -19.47 -0.38 13.36
N ALA A 78 -20.26 -1.44 13.48
CA ALA A 78 -19.93 -2.58 14.31
C ALA A 78 -18.80 -3.33 13.59
N TYR A 79 -17.68 -3.47 14.28
CA TYR A 79 -16.54 -4.29 13.86
C TYR A 79 -17.03 -5.72 13.57
N GLN A 80 -16.96 -6.14 12.30
CA GLN A 80 -17.21 -7.52 11.88
C GLN A 80 -15.88 -8.14 11.47
N SER A 81 -15.19 -8.83 12.40
CA SER A 81 -13.99 -9.59 12.07
C SER A 81 -14.32 -10.98 11.57
N ALA A 82 -13.80 -11.33 10.40
CA ALA A 82 -13.45 -12.73 10.10
C ALA A 82 -12.25 -13.15 10.98
N PRO A 83 -12.09 -14.45 11.31
CA PRO A 83 -10.91 -14.90 12.04
C PRO A 83 -9.65 -14.61 11.21
N PRO A 84 -8.61 -13.98 11.79
CA PRO A 84 -7.41 -13.61 11.06
C PRO A 84 -6.64 -14.87 10.61
N PRO A 85 -5.86 -14.79 9.51
CA PRO A 85 -4.90 -15.83 9.17
C PRO A 85 -3.90 -16.03 10.32
N SER A 86 -3.55 -17.28 10.61
CA SER A 86 -2.64 -17.61 11.71
C SER A 86 -1.18 -17.43 11.28
N THR A 87 -0.49 -16.46 11.85
CA THR A 87 0.95 -16.22 11.63
C THR A 87 1.86 -17.06 12.54
N ASP A 88 1.30 -17.87 13.43
CA ASP A 88 2.01 -18.59 14.50
C ASP A 88 2.87 -17.65 15.38
N THR A 89 2.39 -16.41 15.54
CA THR A 89 3.00 -15.39 16.42
C THR A 89 2.27 -15.38 17.76
N GLU A 90 2.97 -15.72 18.84
CA GLU A 90 2.50 -15.50 20.20
C GLU A 90 2.45 -14.00 20.49
N THR A 91 1.26 -13.47 20.75
CA THR A 91 1.04 -12.06 21.03
C THR A 91 1.06 -11.78 22.53
N ARG A 92 1.96 -10.89 22.98
CA ARG A 92 2.07 -10.44 24.38
C ARG A 92 1.68 -8.98 24.52
N ILE A 93 0.50 -8.75 25.11
CA ILE A 93 -0.02 -7.41 25.38
C ILE A 93 0.59 -6.85 26.68
N ILE A 94 1.22 -5.69 26.57
CA ILE A 94 1.92 -4.98 27.65
C ILE A 94 1.05 -3.82 28.12
N ASP A 95 0.11 -4.13 29.01
CA ASP A 95 -0.93 -3.25 29.52
C ASP A 95 -0.73 -2.85 31.00
N SER A 96 0.43 -3.15 31.58
CA SER A 96 0.76 -2.82 32.97
C SER A 96 2.21 -2.35 33.12
N ALA A 97 2.47 -1.57 34.17
CA ALA A 97 3.81 -1.07 34.48
C ALA A 97 4.82 -2.21 34.76
N GLU A 98 4.35 -3.29 35.40
CA GLU A 98 5.16 -4.47 35.70
C GLU A 98 5.57 -5.19 34.41
N LYS A 99 4.62 -5.39 33.49
CA LYS A 99 4.89 -5.98 32.16
C LYS A 99 5.84 -5.11 31.35
N LEU A 100 5.64 -3.78 31.36
CA LEU A 100 6.50 -2.83 30.66
C LEU A 100 7.93 -2.87 31.20
N SER A 101 8.10 -2.91 32.52
CA SER A 101 9.41 -3.02 33.15
C SER A 101 10.10 -4.35 32.84
N ALA A 102 9.34 -5.46 32.79
CA ALA A 102 9.87 -6.76 32.42
C ALA A 102 10.33 -6.78 30.95
N LEU A 103 9.51 -6.24 30.04
CA LEU A 103 9.86 -6.10 28.63
C LEU A 103 11.11 -5.24 28.45
N ALA A 104 11.20 -4.07 29.08
CA ALA A 104 12.38 -3.22 28.98
C ALA A 104 13.68 -3.95 29.40
N ALA A 105 13.62 -4.77 30.45
CA ALA A 105 14.76 -5.57 30.90
C ALA A 105 15.13 -6.73 29.94
N GLU A 106 14.16 -7.24 29.18
CA GLU A 106 14.37 -8.22 28.12
C GLU A 106 15.02 -7.57 26.90
N LEU A 107 14.50 -6.42 26.46
CA LEU A 107 15.02 -5.66 25.32
C LEU A 107 16.50 -5.27 25.50
N GLU A 108 16.93 -4.96 26.72
CA GLU A 108 18.35 -4.64 27.03
C GLU A 108 19.33 -5.79 26.80
N LYS A 109 18.82 -7.03 26.73
CA LYS A 109 19.63 -8.24 26.50
C LYS A 109 19.47 -8.78 25.09
N ALA A 110 18.64 -8.16 24.28
CA ALA A 110 18.34 -8.63 22.94
C ALA A 110 19.53 -8.43 22.00
N GLU A 111 19.74 -9.40 21.09
CA GLU A 111 20.75 -9.27 20.03
C GLU A 111 20.34 -8.25 18.97
N ALA A 112 19.03 -8.08 18.74
CA ALA A 112 18.43 -7.09 17.88
C ALA A 112 16.99 -6.84 18.32
N ILE A 113 16.42 -5.69 17.93
CA ILE A 113 15.02 -5.35 18.21
C ILE A 113 14.34 -4.99 16.89
N ALA A 114 13.37 -5.78 16.46
CA ALA A 114 12.41 -5.35 15.46
C ALA A 114 11.35 -4.47 16.14
N PHE A 115 11.01 -3.35 15.51
CA PHE A 115 10.00 -2.43 16.02
C PHE A 115 9.14 -1.87 14.91
N ASP A 116 7.90 -1.54 15.26
CA ASP A 116 6.91 -0.94 14.38
C ASP A 116 5.93 -0.09 15.22
N THR A 117 5.26 0.87 14.57
CA THR A 117 4.33 1.80 15.22
C THR A 117 2.96 1.78 14.59
N GLU A 118 1.94 1.63 15.43
CA GLU A 118 0.56 1.80 15.04
C GLU A 118 0.14 3.25 15.27
N THR A 119 -0.45 3.89 14.27
CA THR A 119 -0.70 5.33 14.29
C THR A 119 -2.04 5.75 13.69
N THR A 120 -2.46 6.99 13.95
CA THR A 120 -3.75 7.53 13.47
C THR A 120 -3.76 8.01 12.01
N SER A 121 -2.60 8.04 11.34
CA SER A 121 -2.45 8.58 9.99
C SER A 121 -1.32 7.87 9.26
N THR A 122 -1.31 7.91 7.93
CA THR A 122 -0.15 7.50 7.12
C THR A 122 0.86 8.63 6.92
N GLU A 123 0.60 9.82 7.47
CA GLU A 123 1.47 10.99 7.38
C GLU A 123 2.25 11.15 8.69
N GLU A 124 3.53 10.77 8.67
CA GLU A 124 4.43 10.68 9.83
C GLU A 124 4.45 11.94 10.68
N MET A 125 4.35 13.11 10.03
CA MET A 125 4.44 14.42 10.69
C MET A 125 3.15 14.86 11.39
N ARG A 126 2.04 14.17 11.14
CA ARG A 126 0.70 14.46 11.70
C ARG A 126 0.12 13.30 12.50
N ALA A 127 0.75 12.14 12.44
CA ALA A 127 0.30 10.94 13.11
C ALA A 127 0.41 11.04 14.64
N GLU A 128 -0.55 10.47 15.36
CA GLU A 128 -0.46 10.22 16.79
C GLU A 128 -0.20 8.72 17.01
N ILE A 129 0.56 8.38 18.06
CA ILE A 129 0.89 6.98 18.37
C ILE A 129 -0.32 6.32 19.04
N VAL A 130 -0.75 5.19 18.48
CA VAL A 130 -1.80 4.32 19.02
C VAL A 130 -1.18 3.15 19.79
N GLY A 131 -0.09 2.58 19.26
CA GLY A 131 0.64 1.49 19.89
C GLY A 131 2.04 1.33 19.34
N ILE A 132 2.87 0.58 20.07
CA ILE A 132 4.22 0.21 19.66
C ILE A 132 4.32 -1.31 19.69
N SER A 133 4.76 -1.91 18.59
CA SER A 133 5.01 -3.34 18.49
C SER A 133 6.51 -3.63 18.46
N LEU A 134 6.91 -4.74 19.08
CA LEU A 134 8.32 -5.13 19.22
C LEU A 134 8.49 -6.64 19.09
N ALA A 135 9.62 -7.08 18.55
CA ALA A 135 10.02 -8.49 18.55
C ALA A 135 11.55 -8.61 18.73
N VAL A 136 11.97 -9.55 19.57
CA VAL A 136 13.40 -9.88 19.81
C VAL A 136 13.72 -11.35 19.53
N GLU A 137 12.69 -12.17 19.37
CA GLU A 137 12.76 -13.59 19.05
C GLU A 137 11.65 -13.93 18.05
N ALA A 138 11.96 -14.78 17.06
CA ALA A 138 10.97 -15.23 16.09
C ALA A 138 9.86 -16.04 16.79
N GLY A 139 8.60 -15.75 16.47
CA GLY A 139 7.45 -16.40 17.11
C GLY A 139 6.84 -15.62 18.25
N ILE A 140 7.49 -14.56 18.74
CA ILE A 140 6.97 -13.76 19.86
C ILE A 140 6.94 -12.29 19.45
N GLY A 141 5.74 -11.71 19.50
CA GLY A 141 5.54 -10.28 19.28
C GLY A 141 4.90 -9.62 20.50
N TYR A 142 5.43 -8.45 20.86
CA TYR A 142 4.93 -7.61 21.94
C TYR A 142 4.10 -6.47 21.36
N TYR A 143 3.01 -6.11 22.04
CA TYR A 143 2.22 -4.92 21.71
C TYR A 143 1.99 -4.07 22.95
N ILE A 144 2.34 -2.78 22.86
CA ILE A 144 2.20 -1.78 23.91
C ILE A 144 1.11 -0.78 23.49
N PRO A 145 -0.13 -0.91 23.95
CA PRO A 145 -1.19 0.05 23.65
C PRO A 145 -0.96 1.36 24.42
N VAL A 146 -1.06 2.51 23.73
CA VAL A 146 -0.86 3.85 24.34
C VAL A 146 -1.94 4.87 23.97
N GLY A 147 -2.61 4.70 22.83
CA GLY A 147 -3.48 5.70 22.23
C GLY A 147 -4.78 5.16 21.63
N HIS A 148 -5.25 4.00 22.07
CA HIS A 148 -6.57 3.51 21.67
C HIS A 148 -7.70 4.34 22.30
N SER A 149 -8.80 4.54 21.56
CA SER A 149 -10.02 5.20 22.04
C SER A 149 -10.70 4.42 23.18
N SER A 150 -10.47 3.11 23.26
CA SER A 150 -10.90 2.27 24.38
C SER A 150 -9.89 1.14 24.66
N GLY A 151 -9.74 0.76 25.93
CA GLY A 151 -8.83 -0.32 26.36
C GLY A 151 -7.77 0.11 27.39
N GLY A 152 -6.91 -0.85 27.77
CA GLY A 152 -5.86 -0.67 28.78
C GLY A 152 -4.61 0.02 28.23
N ASN A 153 -4.70 1.29 27.86
CA ASN A 153 -3.55 2.08 27.42
C ASN A 153 -2.58 2.36 28.57
N LEU A 154 -1.29 2.23 28.30
CA LEU A 154 -0.24 2.79 29.15
C LEU A 154 -0.03 4.28 28.84
N SER A 155 0.51 5.01 29.83
CA SER A 155 0.96 6.38 29.60
C SER A 155 2.09 6.39 28.58
N LEU A 156 1.94 7.19 27.51
CA LEU A 156 2.95 7.35 26.48
C LEU A 156 4.31 7.74 27.08
N ASP A 157 4.34 8.72 27.99
CA ASP A 157 5.58 9.15 28.65
C ASP A 157 6.28 8.00 29.40
N ALA A 158 5.51 7.15 30.09
CA ALA A 158 6.06 6.00 30.80
C ALA A 158 6.63 4.95 29.83
N VAL A 159 5.95 4.70 28.72
CA VAL A 159 6.40 3.78 27.65
C VAL A 159 7.68 4.30 27.01
N LEU A 160 7.71 5.57 26.59
CA LEU A 160 8.89 6.18 25.98
C LEU A 160 10.09 6.19 26.92
N ALA A 161 9.87 6.47 28.21
CA ALA A 161 10.93 6.41 29.22
C ALA A 161 11.50 4.99 29.38
N ALA A 162 10.65 3.97 29.42
CA ALA A 162 11.06 2.57 29.55
C ALA A 162 11.80 2.05 28.31
N LEU A 163 11.35 2.44 27.10
CA LEU A 163 11.95 2.01 25.85
C LEU A 163 13.19 2.80 25.44
N LYS A 164 13.45 3.95 26.07
CA LYS A 164 14.55 4.84 25.69
C LYS A 164 15.89 4.15 25.69
N SER A 165 16.22 3.46 26.77
CA SER A 165 17.53 2.82 26.92
C SER A 165 17.77 1.73 25.84
N PRO A 166 16.89 0.72 25.66
CA PRO A 166 17.11 -0.30 24.63
C PRO A 166 17.02 0.24 23.18
N LEU A 167 16.09 1.15 22.89
CA LEU A 167 15.91 1.67 21.53
C LEU A 167 16.94 2.73 21.11
N THR A 168 17.74 3.26 22.04
CA THR A 168 18.86 4.17 21.74
C THR A 168 20.23 3.55 21.98
N ASN A 169 20.29 2.31 22.46
CA ASN A 169 21.54 1.61 22.74
C ASN A 169 22.33 1.39 21.42
N PRO A 170 23.58 1.90 21.31
CA PRO A 170 24.40 1.77 20.10
C PRO A 170 24.78 0.33 19.76
N ASN A 171 24.70 -0.58 20.73
CA ASN A 171 25.10 -1.98 20.55
C ASN A 171 23.93 -2.89 20.19
N ILE A 172 22.69 -2.40 20.25
CA ILE A 172 21.50 -3.17 19.92
C ILE A 172 20.98 -2.69 18.56
N PRO A 173 21.17 -3.42 17.46
CA PRO A 173 20.65 -3.04 16.15
C PRO A 173 19.11 -3.00 16.15
N LYS A 174 18.53 -1.97 15.51
CA LYS A 174 17.09 -1.90 15.29
C LYS A 174 16.71 -2.27 13.86
N ILE A 175 15.67 -3.08 13.76
CA ILE A 175 15.16 -3.68 12.52
C ILE A 175 13.74 -3.15 12.29
N GLY A 176 13.40 -2.85 11.04
CA GLY A 176 12.06 -2.39 10.68
C GLY A 176 11.69 -2.75 9.25
N HIS A 177 10.48 -2.39 8.87
CA HIS A 177 10.00 -2.44 7.51
C HIS A 177 9.52 -1.05 7.13
N ASN A 178 10.18 -0.38 6.17
CA ASN A 178 10.00 1.06 5.97
C ASN A 178 10.28 1.87 7.26
N ILE A 179 11.39 1.52 7.92
CA ILE A 179 11.78 1.92 9.29
C ILE A 179 11.86 3.43 9.50
N LYS A 180 12.00 4.19 8.41
CA LYS A 180 11.99 5.66 8.42
C LYS A 180 10.69 6.21 9.03
N TYR A 181 9.55 5.60 8.68
CA TYR A 181 8.23 6.01 9.17
C TYR A 181 8.19 5.98 10.71
N ASP A 182 8.50 4.81 11.27
CA ASP A 182 8.45 4.56 12.71
C ASP A 182 9.48 5.38 13.48
N ALA A 183 10.69 5.48 12.94
CA ALA A 183 11.75 6.30 13.52
C ALA A 183 11.35 7.79 13.58
N LEU A 184 10.70 8.32 12.54
CA LEU A 184 10.20 9.69 12.49
C LEU A 184 9.10 9.93 13.53
N VAL A 185 8.12 9.03 13.58
CA VAL A 185 7.01 9.11 14.55
C VAL A 185 7.57 9.10 15.96
N LEU A 186 8.40 8.13 16.35
CA LEU A 186 8.97 8.05 17.70
C LEU A 186 9.86 9.26 18.04
N THR A 187 10.62 9.78 17.07
CA THR A 187 11.44 10.99 17.26
C THR A 187 10.59 12.22 17.58
N ARG A 188 9.42 12.38 16.93
CA ARG A 188 8.48 13.48 17.23
C ARG A 188 7.99 13.45 18.68
N PHE A 189 7.88 12.27 19.28
CA PHE A 189 7.51 12.09 20.69
C PHE A 189 8.72 12.04 21.63
N GLY A 190 9.93 12.32 21.15
CA GLY A 190 11.13 12.45 21.99
C GLY A 190 11.95 11.17 22.15
N LEU A 191 11.70 10.15 21.33
CA LEU A 191 12.47 8.90 21.31
C LEU A 191 13.19 8.71 19.95
N PRO A 192 14.42 9.23 19.82
CA PRO A 192 15.20 9.08 18.59
C PRO A 192 15.84 7.69 18.52
N VAL A 193 15.13 6.73 17.91
CA VAL A 193 15.59 5.34 17.80
C VAL A 193 16.90 5.25 17.00
N ALA A 194 17.91 4.60 17.58
CA ALA A 194 19.23 4.44 16.95
C ALA A 194 20.02 3.28 17.57
N PRO A 195 20.82 2.52 16.80
CA PRO A 195 21.03 2.64 15.36
C PRO A 195 19.95 1.91 14.55
N LEU A 196 19.52 2.52 13.45
CA LEU A 196 18.68 1.85 12.45
C LEU A 196 19.60 0.96 11.60
N ALA A 197 19.49 -0.36 11.78
CA ALA A 197 20.49 -1.30 11.29
C ALA A 197 20.00 -2.12 10.09
N PHE A 198 18.69 -2.35 9.96
CA PHE A 198 18.15 -3.15 8.87
C PHE A 198 16.72 -2.74 8.52
N ASP A 199 16.48 -2.37 7.26
CA ASP A 199 15.14 -2.17 6.71
C ASP A 199 14.83 -3.28 5.69
N THR A 200 13.83 -4.10 5.99
CA THR A 200 13.44 -5.24 5.14
C THR A 200 12.87 -4.81 3.80
N MET A 201 12.24 -3.63 3.69
CA MET A 201 11.76 -3.09 2.42
C MET A 201 12.93 -2.69 1.51
N LEU A 202 13.96 -2.04 2.07
CA LEU A 202 15.16 -1.65 1.30
C LEU A 202 15.99 -2.88 0.91
N ALA A 203 16.06 -3.88 1.78
CA ALA A 203 16.74 -5.14 1.49
C ALA A 203 16.08 -5.85 0.29
N GLU A 204 14.75 -5.98 0.29
CA GLU A 204 14.01 -6.53 -0.85
C GLU A 204 14.20 -5.68 -2.11
N TRP A 205 14.14 -4.35 -2.00
CA TRP A 205 14.31 -3.46 -3.15
C TRP A 205 15.70 -3.61 -3.81
N LEU A 206 16.76 -3.80 -3.02
CA LEU A 206 18.10 -4.05 -3.56
C LEU A 206 18.21 -5.43 -4.24
N LEU A 207 17.57 -6.45 -3.66
CA LEU A 207 17.60 -7.82 -4.18
C LEU A 207 16.81 -7.94 -5.49
N ASP A 208 15.63 -7.34 -5.54
CA ASP A 208 14.77 -7.30 -6.72
C ASP A 208 14.06 -5.94 -6.88
N PRO A 209 14.67 -4.99 -7.60
CA PRO A 209 14.06 -3.69 -7.89
C PRO A 209 12.77 -3.78 -8.73
N GLY A 210 12.53 -4.92 -9.40
CA GLY A 210 11.31 -5.20 -10.16
C GLY A 210 10.19 -5.78 -9.31
N SER A 211 10.46 -6.13 -8.05
CA SER A 211 9.53 -6.76 -7.13
C SER A 211 8.28 -5.89 -6.93
N ARG A 212 7.13 -6.54 -7.04
CA ARG A 212 5.84 -5.92 -6.70
C ARG A 212 5.45 -6.17 -5.24
N ASN A 213 6.33 -6.81 -4.46
CA ASN A 213 6.05 -7.34 -3.13
C ASN A 213 6.74 -6.55 -2.01
N LEU A 214 6.99 -5.26 -2.21
CA LEU A 214 7.76 -4.46 -1.26
C LEU A 214 7.04 -4.21 0.07
N GLY A 215 5.70 -4.28 0.12
CA GLY A 215 4.95 -4.11 1.37
C GLY A 215 4.95 -5.38 2.24
N LEU A 216 5.11 -5.22 3.54
CA LEU A 216 5.33 -6.30 4.52
C LEU A 216 4.43 -7.52 4.33
N LYS A 217 3.11 -7.33 4.19
CA LYS A 217 2.15 -8.43 4.03
C LYS A 217 2.43 -9.28 2.78
N ASN A 218 2.71 -8.61 1.66
CA ASN A 218 3.05 -9.29 0.41
C ASN A 218 4.44 -9.91 0.46
N LEU A 219 5.39 -9.24 1.12
CA LEU A 219 6.76 -9.72 1.29
C LEU A 219 6.79 -11.00 2.13
N SER A 220 6.12 -11.01 3.28
CA SER A 220 5.99 -12.17 4.16
C SER A 220 5.34 -13.35 3.45
N LEU A 221 4.30 -13.11 2.65
CA LEU A 221 3.69 -14.18 1.85
C LEU A 221 4.66 -14.73 0.79
N ALA A 222 5.38 -13.85 0.08
CA ALA A 222 6.27 -14.25 -0.99
C ALA A 222 7.54 -14.96 -0.49
N ARG A 223 8.12 -14.49 0.62
CA ARG A 223 9.42 -14.94 1.13
C ARG A 223 9.29 -16.01 2.22
N LEU A 224 8.28 -15.92 3.08
CA LEU A 224 8.09 -16.84 4.21
C LEU A 224 6.92 -17.83 3.98
N GLY A 225 6.08 -17.59 2.97
CA GLY A 225 4.86 -18.38 2.76
C GLY A 225 3.77 -18.10 3.82
N ILE A 226 3.91 -17.02 4.60
CA ILE A 226 3.01 -16.67 5.70
C ILE A 226 2.03 -15.59 5.25
N GLU A 227 0.74 -15.90 5.30
CA GLU A 227 -0.33 -14.93 5.05
C GLU A 227 -0.60 -14.12 6.32
N MET A 228 -0.56 -12.79 6.19
CA MET A 228 -0.74 -11.86 7.30
C MET A 228 -2.09 -11.14 7.18
N THR A 229 -2.64 -10.71 8.32
CA THR A 229 -3.83 -9.86 8.35
C THR A 229 -3.55 -8.52 7.65
N HIS A 230 -4.42 -8.12 6.73
CA HIS A 230 -4.31 -6.83 6.06
C HIS A 230 -4.93 -5.73 6.92
N ILE A 231 -4.37 -4.51 6.85
CA ILE A 231 -4.86 -3.38 7.66
C ILE A 231 -6.34 -3.11 7.42
N GLU A 232 -6.82 -3.30 6.18
CA GLU A 232 -8.21 -3.03 5.85
C GLU A 232 -9.19 -4.05 6.43
N ASP A 233 -8.71 -5.20 6.91
CA ASP A 233 -9.52 -6.14 7.68
C ASP A 233 -9.79 -5.61 9.10
N LEU A 234 -8.92 -4.73 9.61
CA LEU A 234 -9.09 -4.05 10.90
C LEU A 234 -9.89 -2.77 10.78
N ILE A 235 -9.48 -1.89 9.85
CA ILE A 235 -10.00 -0.52 9.77
C ILE A 235 -11.02 -0.32 8.64
N GLY A 236 -11.24 -1.30 7.77
CA GLY A 236 -12.10 -1.16 6.60
C GLY A 236 -11.49 -0.30 5.49
N LYS A 237 -12.34 0.13 4.53
CA LYS A 237 -11.94 0.84 3.31
C LYS A 237 -12.80 2.07 3.03
N GLY A 238 -12.21 3.05 2.34
CA GLY A 238 -12.91 4.20 1.78
C GLY A 238 -13.34 5.22 2.83
N LYS A 239 -14.45 5.92 2.60
CA LYS A 239 -14.90 7.03 3.46
C LYS A 239 -15.28 6.65 4.89
N ASN A 240 -15.55 5.36 5.13
CA ASN A 240 -15.94 4.83 6.43
C ASN A 240 -14.79 4.05 7.09
N GLN A 241 -13.56 4.23 6.59
CA GLN A 241 -12.39 3.64 7.21
C GLN A 241 -12.21 4.20 8.63
N LEU A 242 -11.98 3.31 9.60
CA LEU A 242 -11.73 3.65 10.99
C LEU A 242 -10.29 4.14 11.18
N SER A 243 -10.05 4.89 12.25
CA SER A 243 -8.68 5.10 12.73
C SER A 243 -8.20 3.85 13.45
N MET A 244 -6.89 3.58 13.44
CA MET A 244 -6.31 2.50 14.24
C MET A 244 -6.58 2.69 15.75
N ALA A 245 -6.73 3.95 16.20
CA ALA A 245 -7.14 4.26 17.56
C ALA A 245 -8.51 3.68 17.93
N ASP A 246 -9.41 3.52 16.96
CA ASP A 246 -10.77 3.03 17.20
C ASP A 246 -10.88 1.50 17.13
N VAL A 247 -9.79 0.81 16.77
CA VAL A 247 -9.71 -0.65 16.79
C VAL A 247 -9.48 -1.13 18.23
N PRO A 248 -10.24 -2.12 18.74
CA PRO A 248 -9.99 -2.69 20.05
C PRO A 248 -8.59 -3.29 20.18
N VAL A 249 -7.96 -3.14 21.35
CA VAL A 249 -6.58 -3.59 21.63
C VAL A 249 -6.41 -5.08 21.31
N GLU A 250 -7.39 -5.91 21.67
CA GLU A 250 -7.40 -7.35 21.43
C GLU A 250 -7.35 -7.74 19.95
N ASN A 251 -7.76 -6.85 19.05
CA ASN A 251 -7.72 -7.05 17.60
C ASN A 251 -6.49 -6.41 16.96
N ALA A 252 -6.07 -5.25 17.48
CA ALA A 252 -4.87 -4.55 17.03
C ALA A 252 -3.59 -5.31 17.42
N ALA A 253 -3.55 -5.89 18.63
CA ALA A 253 -2.33 -6.49 19.16
C ALA A 253 -1.80 -7.66 18.32
N PRO A 254 -2.62 -8.64 17.86
CA PRO A 254 -2.11 -9.72 17.02
C PRO A 254 -1.60 -9.25 15.66
N TYR A 255 -2.23 -8.21 15.09
CA TYR A 255 -1.78 -7.60 13.85
C TYR A 255 -0.41 -6.94 14.02
N ALA A 256 -0.28 -6.08 15.01
CA ALA A 256 0.93 -5.30 15.24
C ALA A 256 2.09 -6.20 15.71
N ALA A 257 1.82 -7.18 16.58
CA ALA A 257 2.80 -8.16 17.03
C ALA A 257 3.33 -9.01 15.86
N ALA A 258 2.45 -9.42 14.94
CA ALA A 258 2.86 -10.13 13.73
C ALA A 258 3.73 -9.25 12.81
N ASP A 259 3.50 -7.94 12.75
CA ASP A 259 4.31 -7.03 11.92
C ASP A 259 5.75 -6.94 12.41
N ALA A 260 5.95 -6.80 13.72
CA ALA A 260 7.29 -6.82 14.31
C ALA A 260 7.97 -8.20 14.17
N ASP A 261 7.25 -9.31 14.42
CA ASP A 261 7.79 -10.66 14.30
C ASP A 261 8.16 -11.02 12.86
N MET A 262 7.27 -10.79 11.88
CA MET A 262 7.56 -11.08 10.48
C MET A 262 8.73 -10.24 9.96
N THR A 263 8.83 -8.98 10.38
CA THR A 263 9.98 -8.13 10.08
C THR A 263 11.28 -8.73 10.59
N LEU A 264 11.29 -9.26 11.83
CA LEU A 264 12.45 -9.95 12.39
C LEU A 264 12.81 -11.23 11.62
N ARG A 265 11.81 -12.05 11.27
CA ARG A 265 12.01 -13.30 10.51
C ARG A 265 12.55 -13.04 9.10
N LEU A 266 12.02 -12.01 8.43
CA LEU A 266 12.46 -11.59 7.09
C LEU A 266 13.92 -11.16 7.09
N LYS A 267 14.39 -10.46 8.15
CA LYS A 267 15.76 -9.97 8.24
C LYS A 267 16.78 -11.08 8.02
N SER A 268 16.63 -12.23 8.67
CA SER A 268 17.60 -13.33 8.56
C SER A 268 17.74 -13.84 7.13
N LEU A 269 16.62 -14.05 6.44
CA LEU A 269 16.59 -14.51 5.05
C LEU A 269 17.19 -13.46 4.09
N LEU A 270 16.70 -12.22 4.19
CA LEU A 270 17.13 -11.13 3.31
C LEU A 270 18.60 -10.77 3.53
N GLU A 271 19.09 -10.83 4.77
CA GLU A 271 20.48 -10.56 5.08
C GLU A 271 21.41 -11.59 4.44
N GLU A 272 21.05 -12.87 4.50
CA GLU A 272 21.81 -13.94 3.84
C GLU A 272 21.86 -13.74 2.32
N GLU A 273 20.71 -13.44 1.70
CA GLU A 273 20.65 -13.20 0.25
C GLU A 273 21.45 -11.95 -0.16
N LEU A 274 21.40 -10.86 0.61
CA LEU A 274 22.21 -9.66 0.37
C LEU A 274 23.71 -9.97 0.43
N GLN A 275 24.13 -10.84 1.35
CA GLN A 275 25.52 -11.28 1.45
C GLN A 275 25.92 -12.13 0.25
N GLN A 276 25.10 -13.12 -0.12
CA GLN A 276 25.34 -13.98 -1.28
C GLN A 276 25.38 -13.19 -2.60
N GLY A 277 24.54 -12.17 -2.73
CA GLY A 277 24.51 -11.26 -3.88
C GLY A 277 25.61 -10.19 -3.89
N GLY A 278 26.43 -10.07 -2.84
CA GLY A 278 27.46 -9.03 -2.73
C GLY A 278 26.88 -7.61 -2.60
N LEU A 279 25.63 -7.47 -2.18
CA LEU A 279 24.90 -6.21 -2.05
C LEU A 279 24.99 -5.61 -0.64
N MET A 280 25.51 -6.36 0.31
CA MET A 280 25.58 -5.96 1.72
C MET A 280 26.35 -4.64 1.95
N ASP A 281 27.41 -4.38 1.18
CA ASP A 281 28.16 -3.12 1.28
C ASP A 281 27.32 -1.92 0.85
N VAL A 282 26.56 -2.03 -0.25
CA VAL A 282 25.64 -0.97 -0.69
C VAL A 282 24.56 -0.76 0.36
N PHE A 283 23.96 -1.86 0.86
CA PHE A 283 22.94 -1.79 1.89
C PHE A 283 23.43 -1.06 3.16
N ARG A 284 24.60 -1.44 3.69
CA ARG A 284 25.13 -0.89 4.95
C ARG A 284 25.81 0.46 4.83
N GLN A 285 26.42 0.78 3.69
CA GLN A 285 27.22 1.99 3.51
C GLN A 285 26.47 3.09 2.76
N VAL A 286 25.39 2.76 2.04
CA VAL A 286 24.60 3.71 1.25
C VAL A 286 23.16 3.77 1.75
N GLU A 287 22.42 2.67 1.67
CA GLU A 287 20.97 2.69 1.93
C GLU A 287 20.63 2.99 3.39
N MET A 288 21.17 2.20 4.34
CA MET A 288 20.86 2.39 5.76
C MET A 288 21.34 3.74 6.32
N PRO A 289 22.53 4.27 5.98
CA PRO A 289 22.95 5.62 6.39
C PRO A 289 22.11 6.75 5.79
N LEU A 290 21.47 6.52 4.63
CA LEU A 290 20.61 7.51 3.99
C LEU A 290 19.26 7.66 4.72
N VAL A 291 18.74 6.60 5.36
CA VAL A 291 17.48 6.62 6.11
C VAL A 291 17.39 7.78 7.13
N PRO A 292 18.32 7.93 8.10
CA PRO A 292 18.25 9.03 9.06
C PRO A 292 18.45 10.41 8.41
N VAL A 293 19.16 10.50 7.29
CA VAL A 293 19.31 11.77 6.54
C VAL A 293 17.99 12.19 5.93
N LEU A 294 17.28 11.26 5.26
CA LEU A 294 15.96 11.51 4.69
C LEU A 294 14.94 11.85 5.78
N ALA A 295 14.95 11.12 6.90
CA ALA A 295 14.13 11.43 8.06
C ALA A 295 14.36 12.88 8.53
N GLN A 296 15.62 13.29 8.72
CA GLN A 296 15.92 14.67 9.14
C GLN A 296 15.48 15.71 8.11
N MET A 297 15.66 15.44 6.81
CA MET A 297 15.20 16.32 5.74
C MET A 297 13.68 16.50 5.76
N GLU A 298 12.94 15.42 5.95
CA GLU A 298 11.47 15.43 6.04
C GLU A 298 10.98 16.18 7.28
N MET A 299 11.60 15.97 8.45
CA MET A 299 11.26 16.73 9.67
C MET A 299 11.53 18.22 9.53
N ASN A 300 12.62 18.60 8.84
CA ASN A 300 12.96 19.99 8.61
C ASN A 300 11.96 20.68 7.67
N GLY A 301 11.51 19.95 6.64
CA GLY A 301 10.63 20.46 5.60
C GLY A 301 11.23 21.61 4.80
N ILE A 302 10.36 22.31 4.07
CA ILE A 302 10.71 23.51 3.30
C ILE A 302 9.75 24.65 3.65
N ARG A 303 10.31 25.85 3.86
CA ARG A 303 9.51 27.05 4.11
C ARG A 303 8.97 27.60 2.79
N LEU A 304 7.68 27.89 2.74
CA LEU A 304 7.02 28.50 1.58
C LEU A 304 6.65 29.96 1.86
N ASP A 305 6.84 30.82 0.85
CA ASP A 305 6.32 32.19 0.83
C ASP A 305 4.89 32.18 0.28
N LEU A 306 3.91 32.15 1.19
CA LEU A 306 2.51 32.04 0.83
C LEU A 306 1.99 33.28 0.09
N ASP A 307 2.49 34.47 0.41
CA ASP A 307 2.06 35.71 -0.24
C ASP A 307 2.49 35.73 -1.71
N PHE A 308 3.73 35.31 -1.98
CA PHE A 308 4.20 35.10 -3.34
C PHE A 308 3.32 34.08 -4.09
N PHE A 309 3.04 32.92 -3.50
CA PHE A 309 2.23 31.89 -4.16
C PHE A 309 0.79 32.34 -4.41
N HIS A 310 0.19 33.12 -3.51
CA HIS A 310 -1.13 33.71 -3.72
C HIS A 310 -1.14 34.73 -4.87
N ALA A 311 -0.13 35.61 -4.93
CA ALA A 311 0.01 36.57 -6.02
C ALA A 311 0.23 35.86 -7.36
N PHE A 312 1.10 34.84 -7.38
CA PHE A 312 1.38 34.05 -8.57
C PHE A 312 0.17 33.26 -9.06
N ALA A 313 -0.60 32.66 -8.15
CA ALA A 313 -1.85 31.99 -8.49
C ALA A 313 -2.88 32.95 -9.12
N LYS A 314 -2.95 34.19 -8.63
CA LYS A 314 -3.80 35.23 -9.24
C LYS A 314 -3.36 35.58 -10.65
N GLU A 315 -2.06 35.79 -10.87
CA GLU A 315 -1.50 36.07 -12.21
C GLU A 315 -1.81 34.94 -13.20
N LEU A 316 -1.58 33.68 -12.79
CA LEU A 316 -1.87 32.52 -13.63
C LEU A 316 -3.35 32.42 -13.99
N ASN A 317 -4.26 32.67 -13.04
CA ASN A 317 -5.70 32.67 -13.31
C ASN A 317 -6.10 33.77 -14.29
N GLU A 318 -5.57 34.99 -14.14
CA GLU A 318 -5.80 36.08 -15.08
C GLU A 318 -5.31 35.71 -16.50
N ARG A 319 -4.14 35.08 -16.61
CA ARG A 319 -3.61 34.59 -17.89
C ARG A 319 -4.48 33.49 -18.50
N ILE A 320 -4.94 32.52 -17.71
CA ILE A 320 -5.83 31.44 -18.16
C ILE A 320 -7.12 32.05 -18.71
N THR A 321 -7.77 32.96 -17.97
CA THR A 321 -9.00 33.64 -18.42
C THR A 321 -8.77 34.43 -19.71
N ASN A 322 -7.63 35.12 -19.84
CA ASN A 322 -7.32 35.87 -21.05
C ASN A 322 -7.07 34.95 -22.26
N ILE A 323 -6.38 33.82 -22.07
CA ILE A 323 -6.16 32.82 -23.12
C ILE A 323 -7.50 32.18 -23.53
N GLU A 324 -8.34 31.81 -22.57
CA GLU A 324 -9.66 31.26 -22.80
C GLU A 324 -10.53 32.21 -23.66
N LYS A 325 -10.56 33.50 -23.32
CA LYS A 325 -11.24 34.52 -24.14
C LYS A 325 -10.71 34.56 -25.57
N ARG A 326 -9.40 34.58 -25.74
CA ARG A 326 -8.76 34.56 -27.07
C ARG A 326 -9.10 33.30 -27.88
N ILE A 327 -9.21 32.14 -27.21
CA ILE A 327 -9.65 30.89 -27.85
C ILE A 327 -11.11 31.04 -28.33
N TYR A 328 -12.01 31.53 -27.48
CA TYR A 328 -13.41 31.72 -27.86
C TYR A 328 -13.59 32.74 -28.98
N GLU A 329 -12.83 33.84 -28.98
CA GLU A 329 -12.80 34.84 -30.05
C GLU A 329 -12.30 34.23 -31.36
N ALA A 330 -11.22 33.44 -31.33
CA ALA A 330 -10.66 32.81 -32.52
C ALA A 330 -11.61 31.76 -33.15
N VAL A 331 -12.34 31.01 -32.33
CA VAL A 331 -13.26 29.96 -32.81
C VAL A 331 -14.67 30.51 -33.12
N GLY A 332 -15.06 31.60 -32.46
CA GLY A 332 -16.38 32.23 -32.58
C GLY A 332 -17.50 31.46 -31.88
N THR A 333 -17.20 30.59 -30.91
CA THR A 333 -18.20 29.92 -30.07
C THR A 333 -17.61 29.58 -28.71
N LEU A 334 -18.47 29.53 -27.70
CA LEU A 334 -18.12 28.97 -26.39
C LEU A 334 -18.19 27.45 -26.45
N PHE A 335 -17.25 26.79 -25.77
CA PHE A 335 -17.22 25.34 -25.56
C PHE A 335 -16.34 25.04 -24.34
N ASN A 336 -16.48 23.86 -23.75
CA ASN A 336 -15.64 23.47 -22.62
C ASN A 336 -14.25 23.06 -23.13
N ILE A 337 -13.25 23.93 -22.96
CA ILE A 337 -11.86 23.70 -23.36
C ILE A 337 -11.24 22.49 -22.64
N ASN A 338 -11.68 22.20 -21.40
CA ASN A 338 -11.22 21.05 -20.63
C ASN A 338 -11.83 19.72 -21.12
N SER A 339 -12.82 19.76 -22.01
CA SER A 339 -13.38 18.55 -22.63
C SER A 339 -12.60 18.20 -23.88
N THR A 340 -11.75 17.16 -23.78
CA THR A 340 -10.99 16.61 -24.91
C THR A 340 -11.89 16.28 -26.12
N GLN A 341 -13.11 15.82 -25.88
CA GLN A 341 -14.10 15.57 -26.92
C GLN A 341 -14.57 16.86 -27.62
N GLN A 342 -14.93 17.90 -26.86
CA GLN A 342 -15.37 19.16 -27.46
C GLN A 342 -14.22 19.85 -28.18
N LEU A 343 -13.02 19.87 -27.58
CA LEU A 343 -11.82 20.43 -28.20
C LEU A 343 -11.46 19.69 -29.50
N SER A 344 -11.51 18.36 -29.53
CA SER A 344 -11.28 17.56 -30.73
C SER A 344 -12.27 17.91 -31.85
N LYS A 345 -13.57 18.04 -31.54
CA LYS A 345 -14.58 18.47 -32.51
C LYS A 345 -14.29 19.87 -33.05
N ILE A 346 -13.93 20.81 -32.19
CA ILE A 346 -13.59 22.17 -32.60
C ILE A 346 -12.38 22.18 -33.55
N LEU A 347 -11.28 21.50 -33.20
CA LEU A 347 -10.05 21.52 -33.98
C LEU A 347 -10.20 20.81 -35.34
N PHE A 348 -10.77 19.61 -35.36
CA PHE A 348 -10.73 18.75 -36.56
C PHE A 348 -12.02 18.75 -37.38
N GLU A 349 -13.18 19.03 -36.78
CA GLU A 349 -14.45 19.09 -37.53
C GLU A 349 -14.79 20.53 -37.92
N ARG A 350 -14.68 21.49 -36.98
CA ARG A 350 -15.02 22.90 -37.23
C ARG A 350 -13.91 23.67 -37.91
N LEU A 351 -12.70 23.67 -37.32
CA LEU A 351 -11.54 24.36 -37.89
C LEU A 351 -10.87 23.55 -39.00
N ARG A 352 -11.18 22.26 -39.12
CA ARG A 352 -10.69 21.35 -40.16
C ARG A 352 -9.16 21.29 -40.26
N LEU A 353 -8.48 21.44 -39.12
CA LEU A 353 -7.04 21.24 -39.04
C LEU A 353 -6.68 19.80 -39.42
N THR A 354 -5.51 19.60 -40.00
CA THR A 354 -5.07 18.26 -40.43
C THR A 354 -4.87 17.40 -39.19
N PRO A 355 -5.57 16.27 -39.02
CA PRO A 355 -5.32 15.37 -37.91
C PRO A 355 -3.88 14.87 -37.95
N PRO A 356 -3.21 14.67 -36.79
CA PRO A 356 -1.85 14.16 -36.75
C PRO A 356 -1.72 12.85 -37.55
N GLY A 357 -0.62 12.70 -38.27
CA GLY A 357 -0.41 11.74 -39.38
C GLY A 357 -0.55 10.24 -39.07
N ASN A 358 -0.95 9.87 -37.85
CA ASN A 358 -1.19 8.50 -37.41
C ASN A 358 -2.64 8.24 -36.96
N PHE A 359 -3.59 9.14 -37.20
CA PHE A 359 -5.00 8.99 -36.80
C PHE A 359 -5.16 8.52 -35.34
N ARG A 360 -4.30 9.00 -34.42
CA ARG A 360 -4.31 8.59 -33.02
C ARG A 360 -5.64 9.01 -32.39
N LYS A 361 -6.60 8.10 -32.44
CA LYS A 361 -7.88 8.21 -31.77
C LYS A 361 -7.73 7.69 -30.35
N THR A 362 -8.34 8.38 -29.41
CA THR A 362 -8.51 7.86 -28.06
C THR A 362 -9.41 6.62 -28.08
N ALA A 363 -9.46 5.86 -26.98
CA ALA A 363 -10.39 4.74 -26.85
C ALA A 363 -11.88 5.13 -27.06
N SER A 364 -12.20 6.42 -26.91
CA SER A 364 -13.53 7.00 -27.17
C SER A 364 -13.76 7.41 -28.64
N GLY A 365 -12.79 7.21 -29.53
CA GLY A 365 -12.94 7.40 -30.98
C GLY A 365 -12.67 8.83 -31.49
N HIS A 366 -12.32 9.77 -30.62
CA HIS A 366 -11.97 11.16 -30.98
C HIS A 366 -10.47 11.30 -31.22
N TYR A 367 -10.06 12.25 -32.07
CA TYR A 367 -8.64 12.55 -32.26
C TYR A 367 -8.03 13.08 -30.97
N SER A 368 -6.81 12.63 -30.66
CA SER A 368 -6.07 13.08 -29.48
C SER A 368 -5.91 14.60 -29.45
N THR A 369 -6.05 15.19 -28.28
CA THR A 369 -5.77 16.60 -27.99
C THR A 369 -4.67 16.72 -26.91
N SER A 370 -3.72 15.77 -26.90
CA SER A 370 -2.55 15.84 -26.03
C SER A 370 -1.66 17.03 -26.40
N ALA A 371 -0.88 17.53 -25.44
CA ALA A 371 -0.01 18.69 -25.65
C ALA A 371 0.88 18.54 -26.90
N ASP A 372 1.56 17.39 -27.04
CA ASP A 372 2.44 17.12 -28.19
C ASP A 372 1.70 17.19 -29.54
N VAL A 373 0.45 16.70 -29.60
CA VAL A 373 -0.37 16.75 -30.82
C VAL A 373 -0.76 18.19 -31.14
N LEU A 374 -1.15 18.98 -30.13
CA LEU A 374 -1.51 20.37 -30.35
C LEU A 374 -0.32 21.22 -30.80
N GLU A 375 0.90 20.88 -30.35
CA GLU A 375 2.13 21.54 -30.82
C GLU A 375 2.44 21.24 -32.29
N GLU A 376 2.23 20.01 -32.76
CA GLU A 376 2.41 19.66 -34.18
C GLU A 376 1.44 20.42 -35.11
N LEU A 377 0.28 20.84 -34.60
CA LEU A 377 -0.72 21.60 -35.35
C LEU A 377 -0.39 23.10 -35.45
N ARG A 378 0.60 23.58 -34.69
CA ARG A 378 0.93 25.02 -34.64
C ARG A 378 1.38 25.52 -36.02
N GLY A 379 0.68 26.52 -36.54
CA GLY A 379 1.01 27.18 -37.81
C GLY A 379 0.24 26.66 -39.03
N GLN A 380 -0.61 25.64 -38.85
CA GLN A 380 -1.72 25.32 -39.75
C GLN A 380 -2.90 26.25 -39.46
#